data_AF-A0A852CKF7-F1
#
_entry.id   AF-A0A852CKF7-F1
#
_cell.length_a   1.000
_cell.length_b   1.000
_cell.length_c   1.000
_cell.angle_alpha   90.00
_cell.angle_beta   90.00
_cell.angle_gamma   90.00
#
_symmetry.space_group_name_H-M   'P 1'
#
loop_
_entity.id
_entity.type
_entity.pdbx_description
1 polymer ?
#
loop_
_entity_poly.entity_id
_entity_poly.type
_entity_poly.pdbx_seq_one_letter_code
_entity_poly.pdbx_strand_id
1 'polypeptide(L)'
;RFQACIYFASVFQAMSCGIHYLASVFMAVTPNFVCGIPGNVSSALFYNSSEASIEDIWTLWTSAENYIVVQLENGEIWELNQCSRSKREASLDLAYEYKGNRSIFSCSDGFLYDDTKWKSTVVTQWDLVCDREWLAKLIQPTFMLGVLIGAVIFGDIADRLGRQRVIWFTSMGQFVFGIAVAFTFDYYSFVVVRFLLAMVSSGYLVVAFVYVTEFVGIKARTWASMHVHAFFAMGIMVVALVGFLARTWWVYQIFLTIATLPFVLCCWMLPETPFWLLSEERYEDAQKVINIMARWNKVSTPCKVSELCSVQQDDLASGGAGDNDTATAKKHNILDLFCNWHIARRTITVWLIWFTGSLGYYVFSLSSVSLGGNEYLNLFLIGAVELPCYIIACIAMDKLGRRNTLIPFLILSALICVLIMFIPQDFNILIILANMAGKFSIGVAFGLIYLYTAELYPTIVR
;
A
#
# COMPACT_ATOMS: atom_id res chain seq x y z
N ARG A 1 3.99 18.88 24.47
CA ARG A 1 3.26 19.79 23.54
C ARG A 1 3.96 19.87 22.20
N PHE A 2 5.25 20.22 22.17
CA PHE A 2 6.05 20.25 20.93
C PHE A 2 6.08 18.92 20.19
N GLN A 3 6.48 17.86 20.89
CA GLN A 3 6.52 16.51 20.33
C GLN A 3 5.16 16.07 19.78
N ALA A 4 4.05 16.41 20.46
CA ALA A 4 2.70 16.07 20.00
C ALA A 4 2.34 16.79 18.69
N CYS A 5 2.68 18.07 18.54
CA CYS A 5 2.42 18.83 17.31
C CYS A 5 3.21 18.26 16.12
N ILE A 6 4.51 18.02 16.30
CA ILE A 6 5.36 17.39 15.28
C ILE A 6 4.87 15.99 14.93
N TYR A 7 4.51 15.23 15.95
CA TYR A 7 3.96 13.89 15.80
C TYR A 7 2.69 13.91 14.94
N PHE A 8 1.69 14.73 15.28
CA PHE A 8 0.46 14.79 14.49
C PHE A 8 0.70 15.28 13.05
N ALA A 9 1.62 16.25 12.87
CA ALA A 9 1.99 16.69 11.53
C ALA A 9 2.62 15.55 10.70
N SER A 10 3.57 14.81 11.28
CA SER A 10 4.31 13.73 10.59
C SER A 10 3.44 12.50 10.32
N VAL A 11 2.61 12.14 11.29
CA VAL A 11 1.74 10.97 11.25
C VAL A 11 0.56 11.17 10.29
N PHE A 12 0.06 12.40 10.14
CA PHE A 12 -0.99 12.69 9.17
C PHE A 12 -0.61 12.27 7.74
N GLN A 13 0.66 12.41 7.34
CA GLN A 13 1.10 11.96 6.01
C GLN A 13 1.21 10.45 5.85
N ALA A 14 1.32 9.68 6.93
CA ALA A 14 1.24 8.23 6.80
C ALA A 14 -0.10 7.81 6.15
N MET A 15 -1.14 8.62 6.31
CA MET A 15 -2.40 8.52 5.57
C MET A 15 -2.20 8.63 4.05
N SER A 16 -1.37 9.56 3.59
CA SER A 16 -1.05 9.72 2.18
C SER A 16 -0.30 8.52 1.59
N CYS A 17 0.62 7.91 2.35
CA CYS A 17 1.23 6.64 1.95
C CYS A 17 0.18 5.53 1.82
N GLY A 18 -0.71 5.39 2.82
CA GLY A 18 -1.82 4.43 2.79
C GLY A 18 -2.72 4.61 1.56
N ILE A 19 -2.98 5.88 1.22
CA ILE A 19 -3.74 6.24 0.02
C ILE A 19 -3.05 5.68 -1.24
N HIS A 20 -1.80 6.03 -1.49
CA HIS A 20 -1.15 5.66 -2.76
C HIS A 20 -0.81 4.17 -2.86
N TYR A 21 -0.56 3.49 -1.74
CA TYR A 21 -0.27 2.05 -1.71
C TYR A 21 -1.47 1.20 -2.14
N LEU A 22 -2.69 1.56 -1.71
CA LEU A 22 -3.90 0.84 -2.09
C LEU A 22 -4.72 1.52 -3.19
N ALA A 23 -4.27 2.64 -3.74
CA ALA A 23 -4.95 3.28 -4.87
C ALA A 23 -5.12 2.32 -6.07
N SER A 24 -4.14 1.43 -6.32
CA SER A 24 -4.19 0.46 -7.43
C SER A 24 -5.42 -0.46 -7.39
N VAL A 25 -5.98 -0.68 -6.20
CA VAL A 25 -7.10 -1.59 -5.94
C VAL A 25 -8.32 -1.26 -6.80
N PHE A 26 -8.62 0.03 -7.02
CA PHE A 26 -9.73 0.47 -7.87
C PHE A 26 -9.28 1.00 -9.24
N MET A 27 -8.02 1.45 -9.37
CA MET A 27 -7.52 1.94 -10.66
C MET A 27 -7.36 0.82 -11.70
N ALA A 28 -6.92 -0.36 -11.27
CA ALA A 28 -6.55 -1.47 -12.16
C ALA A 28 -7.60 -2.61 -12.16
N VAL A 29 -8.85 -2.30 -11.80
CA VAL A 29 -9.95 -3.28 -11.88
C VAL A 29 -10.26 -3.57 -13.34
N THR A 30 -10.42 -4.85 -13.64
CA THR A 30 -10.93 -5.34 -14.92
C THR A 30 -12.45 -5.49 -14.80
N PRO A 31 -13.26 -4.58 -15.38
CA PRO A 31 -14.69 -4.79 -15.45
C PRO A 31 -15.02 -5.97 -16.38
N ASN A 32 -16.27 -6.43 -16.36
CA ASN A 32 -16.74 -7.40 -17.35
C ASN A 32 -16.57 -6.82 -18.76
N PHE A 33 -16.21 -7.67 -19.72
CA PHE A 33 -15.94 -7.23 -21.08
C PHE A 33 -16.25 -8.32 -22.09
N VAL A 34 -16.47 -7.90 -23.34
CA VAL A 34 -16.62 -8.78 -24.50
C VAL A 34 -15.87 -8.21 -25.70
N CYS A 35 -15.61 -9.06 -26.69
CA CYS A 35 -15.00 -8.67 -27.96
C CYS A 35 -15.78 -7.56 -28.68
N GLY A 36 -15.07 -6.62 -29.31
CA GLY A 36 -15.66 -5.54 -30.08
C GLY A 36 -16.49 -6.02 -31.28
N ILE A 37 -17.54 -5.28 -31.57
CA ILE A 37 -18.51 -5.61 -32.62
C ILE A 37 -18.03 -5.05 -33.97
N PRO A 38 -18.03 -5.86 -35.05
CA PRO A 38 -17.50 -5.44 -36.35
C PRO A 38 -18.42 -4.46 -37.12
N GLY A 39 -19.62 -4.13 -36.62
CA GLY A 39 -20.59 -3.28 -37.31
C GLY A 39 -21.77 -2.84 -36.43
N ASN A 40 -22.79 -2.22 -37.05
CA ASN A 40 -23.99 -1.75 -36.34
C ASN A 40 -24.91 -2.92 -35.96
N VAL A 41 -25.36 -2.91 -34.71
CA VAL A 41 -26.21 -3.95 -34.12
C VAL A 41 -27.68 -3.63 -34.37
N SER A 42 -28.43 -4.59 -34.88
CA SER A 42 -29.89 -4.52 -34.99
C SER A 42 -30.60 -5.06 -33.75
N SER A 43 -30.04 -6.11 -33.14
CA SER A 43 -30.58 -6.73 -31.93
C SER A 43 -29.48 -7.51 -31.19
N ALA A 44 -29.54 -7.52 -29.86
CA ALA A 44 -28.68 -8.31 -29.01
C ALA A 44 -29.53 -9.30 -28.20
N LEU A 45 -29.00 -10.50 -28.01
CA LEU A 45 -29.68 -11.58 -27.31
C LEU A 45 -28.74 -12.17 -26.25
N PHE A 46 -29.24 -12.17 -25.01
CA PHE A 46 -28.58 -12.81 -23.87
C PHE A 46 -29.56 -13.80 -23.26
N TYR A 47 -29.26 -15.10 -23.37
CA TYR A 47 -30.20 -16.18 -23.05
C TYR A 47 -31.55 -16.02 -23.79
N ASN A 48 -32.64 -15.74 -23.05
CA ASN A 48 -34.01 -15.60 -23.58
C ASN A 48 -34.49 -14.14 -23.59
N SER A 49 -33.69 -13.21 -23.08
CA SER A 49 -34.01 -11.79 -23.08
C SER A 49 -33.46 -11.17 -24.37
N SER A 50 -34.36 -10.68 -25.22
CA SER A 50 -34.01 -9.80 -26.33
C SER A 50 -34.07 -8.37 -25.82
N GLU A 51 -32.93 -7.85 -25.36
CA GLU A 51 -32.83 -6.45 -24.95
C GLU A 51 -32.24 -5.63 -26.10
N ALA A 52 -32.80 -4.44 -26.31
CA ALA A 52 -32.43 -3.58 -27.43
C ALA A 52 -31.07 -2.91 -27.23
N SER A 53 -30.56 -2.85 -25.99
CA SER A 53 -29.27 -2.25 -25.65
C SER A 53 -28.33 -3.26 -24.98
N ILE A 54 -27.05 -3.19 -25.30
CA ILE A 54 -25.99 -4.01 -24.67
C ILE A 54 -25.79 -3.61 -23.20
N GLU A 55 -26.14 -2.37 -22.86
CA GLU A 55 -26.02 -1.81 -21.51
C GLU A 55 -26.94 -2.56 -20.52
N ASP A 56 -28.15 -2.93 -20.96
CA ASP A 56 -29.10 -3.68 -20.13
C ASP A 56 -28.62 -5.13 -19.89
N ILE A 57 -27.90 -5.73 -20.85
CA ILE A 57 -27.36 -7.10 -20.76
C ILE A 57 -26.37 -7.26 -19.60
N TRP A 58 -25.59 -6.23 -19.28
CA TRP A 58 -24.63 -6.28 -18.16
C TRP A 58 -25.29 -6.57 -16.81
N THR A 59 -26.55 -6.16 -16.64
CA THR A 59 -27.30 -6.39 -15.40
C THR A 59 -27.68 -7.86 -15.18
N LEU A 60 -27.72 -8.65 -16.26
CA LEU A 60 -28.08 -10.07 -16.26
C LEU A 60 -26.84 -10.99 -16.23
N TRP A 61 -25.64 -10.42 -16.31
CA TRP A 61 -24.39 -11.16 -16.42
C TRP A 61 -23.98 -11.82 -15.09
N THR A 62 -24.08 -13.16 -15.03
CA THR A 62 -23.88 -13.93 -13.79
C THR A 62 -22.70 -14.91 -13.83
N SER A 63 -22.08 -15.17 -14.98
CA SER A 63 -21.01 -16.17 -15.11
C SER A 63 -19.95 -15.81 -16.16
N ALA A 64 -18.73 -16.31 -15.96
CA ALA A 64 -17.59 -16.16 -16.86
C ALA A 64 -17.69 -16.98 -18.16
N GLU A 65 -18.62 -17.92 -18.27
CA GLU A 65 -18.78 -18.82 -19.42
C GLU A 65 -19.93 -18.43 -20.38
N ASN A 66 -20.37 -17.17 -20.34
CA ASN A 66 -21.48 -16.71 -21.17
C ASN A 66 -20.97 -15.90 -22.37
N TYR A 67 -21.68 -16.00 -23.49
CA TYR A 67 -21.40 -15.27 -24.73
C TYR A 67 -22.61 -14.44 -25.13
N ILE A 68 -22.37 -13.27 -25.74
CA ILE A 68 -23.46 -12.43 -26.25
C ILE A 68 -23.69 -12.76 -27.71
N VAL A 69 -24.93 -13.00 -28.09
CA VAL A 69 -25.30 -13.17 -29.50
C VAL A 69 -25.79 -11.84 -30.03
N VAL A 70 -25.16 -11.31 -31.07
CA VAL A 70 -25.56 -10.06 -31.71
C VAL A 70 -25.90 -10.30 -33.17
N GLN A 71 -26.98 -9.66 -33.63
CA GLN A 71 -27.34 -9.58 -35.04
C GLN A 71 -26.98 -8.20 -35.56
N LEU A 72 -26.31 -8.17 -36.70
CA LEU A 72 -25.95 -6.94 -37.40
C LEU A 72 -27.05 -6.55 -38.41
N GLU A 73 -27.10 -5.27 -38.79
CA GLU A 73 -28.05 -4.76 -39.80
C GLU A 73 -27.93 -5.46 -41.16
N ASN A 74 -26.75 -6.01 -41.49
CA ASN A 74 -26.52 -6.81 -42.70
C ASN A 74 -27.07 -8.25 -42.61
N GLY A 75 -27.70 -8.62 -41.48
CA GLY A 75 -28.27 -9.94 -41.22
C GLY A 75 -27.28 -10.97 -40.65
N GLU A 76 -26.01 -10.62 -40.45
CA GLU A 76 -25.02 -11.54 -39.89
C GLU A 76 -25.16 -11.70 -38.38
N ILE A 77 -24.96 -12.92 -37.87
CA ILE A 77 -25.06 -13.25 -36.45
C ILE A 77 -23.68 -13.62 -35.90
N TRP A 78 -23.29 -12.95 -34.82
CA TRP A 78 -22.01 -13.10 -34.15
C TRP A 78 -22.17 -13.49 -32.68
N GLU A 79 -21.32 -14.40 -32.21
CA GLU A 79 -21.16 -14.76 -30.81
C GLU A 79 -19.92 -14.05 -30.26
N LEU A 80 -20.09 -13.20 -29.25
CA LEU A 80 -19.04 -12.42 -28.61
C LEU A 80 -18.61 -13.10 -27.32
N ASN A 81 -17.38 -13.61 -27.27
CA ASN A 81 -16.71 -14.03 -26.05
C ASN A 81 -15.78 -12.91 -25.54
N GLN A 82 -15.17 -13.11 -24.37
CA GLN A 82 -14.16 -12.18 -23.82
C GLN A 82 -12.95 -11.98 -24.73
N CYS A 83 -12.43 -13.06 -25.35
CA CYS A 83 -11.18 -13.00 -26.13
C CYS A 83 -11.27 -13.52 -27.56
N SER A 84 -12.47 -13.86 -28.01
CA SER A 84 -12.72 -14.28 -29.38
C SER A 84 -14.13 -13.90 -29.79
N ARG A 85 -14.37 -13.80 -31.09
CA ARG A 85 -15.72 -13.71 -31.64
C ARG A 85 -15.91 -14.78 -32.69
N SER A 86 -17.08 -15.38 -32.71
CA SER A 86 -17.40 -16.44 -33.66
C SER A 86 -18.55 -16.01 -34.56
N LYS A 87 -18.36 -16.09 -35.87
CA LYS A 87 -19.43 -15.87 -36.85
C LYS A 87 -20.19 -17.17 -37.08
N ARG A 88 -21.51 -17.12 -37.04
CA ARG A 88 -22.36 -18.28 -37.37
C ARG A 88 -22.53 -18.39 -38.88
N GLU A 89 -22.26 -19.57 -39.42
CA GLU A 89 -22.42 -19.82 -40.85
C GLU A 89 -23.85 -20.30 -41.16
N ALA A 90 -24.56 -19.61 -42.06
CA ALA A 90 -25.89 -20.01 -42.54
C ALA A 90 -27.03 -20.07 -41.49
N SER A 91 -27.02 -19.24 -40.44
CA SER A 91 -28.15 -19.08 -39.52
C SER A 91 -28.97 -17.83 -39.83
N LEU A 92 -30.29 -17.99 -40.01
CA LEU A 92 -31.26 -16.88 -40.14
C LEU A 92 -31.98 -16.57 -38.81
N ASP A 93 -32.04 -17.54 -37.89
CA ASP A 93 -32.77 -17.40 -36.62
C ASP A 93 -31.86 -16.94 -35.48
N LEU A 94 -32.30 -15.93 -34.74
CA LEU A 94 -31.64 -15.42 -33.54
C LEU A 94 -31.98 -16.33 -32.33
N ALA A 95 -31.28 -17.45 -32.21
CA ALA A 95 -31.37 -18.34 -31.04
C ALA A 95 -30.09 -18.27 -30.19
N TYR A 96 -30.18 -18.44 -28.87
CA TYR A 96 -28.98 -18.49 -28.03
C TYR A 96 -28.14 -19.72 -28.35
N GLU A 97 -28.77 -20.91 -28.38
CA GLU A 97 -28.09 -22.16 -28.75
C GLU A 97 -28.01 -22.33 -30.28
N TYR A 98 -26.81 -22.62 -30.78
CA TYR A 98 -26.57 -22.92 -32.18
C TYR A 98 -25.67 -24.16 -32.33
N LYS A 99 -26.04 -25.09 -33.22
CA LYS A 99 -25.33 -26.37 -33.43
C LYS A 99 -24.62 -26.49 -34.79
N GLY A 100 -24.51 -25.40 -35.55
CA GLY A 100 -23.83 -25.41 -36.85
C GLY A 100 -22.37 -24.94 -36.79
N ASN A 101 -21.78 -24.75 -37.97
CA ASN A 101 -20.38 -24.35 -38.13
C ASN A 101 -20.15 -22.88 -37.75
N ARG A 102 -18.97 -22.63 -37.18
CA ARG A 102 -18.54 -21.32 -36.68
C ARG A 102 -17.16 -20.99 -37.22
N SER A 103 -16.98 -19.77 -37.70
CA SER A 103 -15.65 -19.21 -37.99
C SER A 103 -15.21 -18.29 -36.85
N ILE A 104 -14.06 -18.60 -36.25
CA ILE A 104 -13.52 -17.89 -35.09
C ILE A 104 -12.56 -16.80 -35.56
N PHE A 105 -12.74 -15.59 -35.03
CA PHE A 105 -11.91 -14.42 -35.29
C PHE A 105 -11.37 -13.82 -33.98
N SER A 106 -10.19 -13.21 -34.07
CA SER A 106 -9.62 -12.40 -32.99
C SER A 106 -10.32 -11.05 -32.88
N CYS A 107 -10.24 -10.43 -31.69
CA CYS A 107 -10.79 -9.11 -31.40
C CYS A 107 -9.89 -8.00 -31.96
N SER A 108 -10.00 -7.71 -33.27
CA SER A 108 -9.27 -6.61 -33.92
C SER A 108 -9.91 -5.24 -33.66
N ASP A 109 -11.20 -5.22 -33.37
CA ASP A 109 -12.02 -3.99 -33.35
C ASP A 109 -12.23 -3.45 -31.93
N GLY A 110 -11.30 -3.77 -31.02
CA GLY A 110 -11.35 -3.38 -29.60
C GLY A 110 -12.22 -4.29 -28.73
N PHE A 111 -12.61 -3.78 -27.56
CA PHE A 111 -13.43 -4.47 -26.57
C PHE A 111 -14.58 -3.57 -26.10
N LEU A 112 -15.70 -4.21 -25.74
CA LEU A 112 -16.81 -3.55 -25.05
C LEU A 112 -16.74 -3.88 -23.56
N TYR A 113 -16.72 -2.86 -22.73
CA TYR A 113 -16.62 -2.97 -21.28
C TYR A 113 -17.93 -2.60 -20.61
N ASP A 114 -18.22 -3.23 -19.46
CA ASP A 114 -19.30 -2.85 -18.56
C ASP A 114 -18.97 -1.55 -17.84
N ASP A 115 -19.72 -0.48 -18.16
CA ASP A 115 -19.52 0.86 -17.63
C ASP A 115 -20.48 1.23 -16.47
N THR A 116 -21.34 0.28 -16.04
CA THR A 116 -22.37 0.51 -15.02
C THR A 116 -21.76 0.94 -13.68
N LYS A 117 -20.71 0.24 -13.26
CA LYS A 117 -19.95 0.52 -12.02
C LYS A 117 -18.77 1.45 -12.27
N TRP A 118 -17.98 1.21 -13.31
CA TRP A 118 -16.70 1.87 -13.57
C TRP A 118 -16.72 2.51 -14.96
N LYS A 119 -16.68 3.85 -15.05
CA LYS A 119 -16.71 4.52 -16.35
C LYS A 119 -15.42 4.37 -17.14
N SER A 120 -14.29 4.34 -16.44
CA SER A 120 -12.98 4.17 -17.05
C SER A 120 -11.97 3.75 -15.98
N THR A 121 -11.32 2.61 -16.23
CA THR A 121 -10.18 2.09 -15.48
C THR A 121 -8.92 2.08 -16.35
N VAL A 122 -7.77 1.89 -15.71
CA VAL A 122 -6.48 1.74 -16.40
C VAL A 122 -6.50 0.58 -17.40
N VAL A 123 -7.24 -0.49 -17.07
CA VAL A 123 -7.38 -1.67 -17.93
C VAL A 123 -8.20 -1.32 -19.18
N THR A 124 -9.33 -0.62 -19.01
CA THR A 124 -10.20 -0.21 -20.13
C THR A 124 -9.58 0.87 -21.02
N GLN A 125 -8.68 1.70 -20.48
CA GLN A 125 -8.07 2.81 -21.21
C GLN A 125 -7.06 2.32 -22.27
N TRP A 126 -6.37 1.22 -21.98
CA TRP A 126 -5.30 0.68 -22.82
C TRP A 126 -5.53 -0.77 -23.27
N ASP A 127 -6.78 -1.25 -23.17
CA ASP A 127 -7.22 -2.60 -23.53
C ASP A 127 -6.29 -3.71 -22.99
N LEU A 128 -6.02 -3.67 -21.68
CA LEU A 128 -5.09 -4.60 -21.01
C LEU A 128 -5.76 -5.94 -20.66
N VAL A 129 -6.45 -6.54 -21.65
CA VAL A 129 -7.17 -7.81 -21.51
C VAL A 129 -6.63 -8.87 -22.50
N CYS A 130 -7.01 -10.13 -22.32
CA CYS A 130 -6.61 -11.26 -23.18
C CYS A 130 -5.07 -11.35 -23.32
N ASP A 131 -4.52 -11.19 -24.53
CA ASP A 131 -3.07 -11.26 -24.79
C ASP A 131 -2.24 -10.24 -23.99
N ARG A 132 -2.87 -9.14 -23.54
CA ARG A 132 -2.25 -8.06 -22.77
C ARG A 132 -2.60 -8.07 -21.28
N GLU A 133 -3.32 -9.09 -20.80
CA GLU A 133 -3.72 -9.20 -19.38
C GLU A 133 -2.52 -9.19 -18.41
N TRP A 134 -1.38 -9.75 -18.85
CA TRP A 134 -0.16 -9.77 -18.05
C TRP A 134 0.37 -8.35 -17.72
N LEU A 135 0.10 -7.35 -18.57
CA LEU A 135 0.45 -5.95 -18.30
C LEU A 135 -0.37 -5.39 -17.14
N ALA A 136 -1.68 -5.64 -17.11
CA ALA A 136 -2.52 -5.24 -15.97
C ALA A 136 -2.01 -5.88 -14.65
N LYS A 137 -1.66 -7.16 -14.69
CA LYS A 137 -1.09 -7.90 -13.55
C LYS A 137 0.30 -7.39 -13.12
N LEU A 138 1.07 -6.76 -14.02
CA LEU A 138 2.40 -6.24 -13.75
C LEU A 138 2.41 -4.91 -12.98
N ILE A 139 1.30 -4.14 -13.01
CA ILE A 139 1.19 -2.82 -12.36
C ILE A 139 1.55 -2.89 -10.86
N GLN A 140 0.98 -3.84 -10.12
CA GLN A 140 1.17 -3.95 -8.67
C GLN A 140 2.58 -4.46 -8.29
N PRO A 141 3.14 -5.51 -8.91
CA PRO A 141 4.53 -5.90 -8.72
C PRO A 141 5.53 -4.77 -8.99
N THR A 142 5.36 -4.01 -10.08
CA THR A 142 6.24 -2.88 -10.38
C THR A 142 6.13 -1.79 -9.32
N PHE A 143 4.92 -1.49 -8.84
CA PHE A 143 4.73 -0.58 -7.71
C PHE A 143 5.49 -1.07 -6.46
N MET A 144 5.38 -2.35 -6.11
CA MET A 144 6.08 -2.94 -4.95
C MET A 144 7.61 -2.96 -5.11
N LEU A 145 8.12 -3.11 -6.34
CA LEU A 145 9.54 -2.95 -6.62
C LEU A 145 10.00 -1.50 -6.35
N GLY A 146 9.17 -0.52 -6.72
CA GLY A 146 9.40 0.88 -6.37
C GLY A 146 9.42 1.11 -4.87
N VAL A 147 8.50 0.50 -4.12
CA VAL A 147 8.50 0.52 -2.64
C VAL A 147 9.83 0.00 -2.07
N LEU A 148 10.30 -1.16 -2.54
CA LEU A 148 11.56 -1.76 -2.11
C LEU A 148 12.76 -0.83 -2.34
N ILE A 149 12.89 -0.32 -3.58
CA ILE A 149 14.00 0.56 -3.96
C ILE A 149 13.92 1.88 -3.20
N GLY A 150 12.72 2.43 -3.02
CA GLY A 150 12.48 3.65 -2.25
C GLY A 150 12.88 3.52 -0.78
N ALA A 151 12.51 2.42 -0.13
CA ALA A 151 12.89 2.15 1.27
C ALA A 151 14.42 2.13 1.46
N VAL A 152 15.14 1.46 0.56
CA VAL A 152 16.61 1.34 0.64
C VAL A 152 17.30 2.68 0.36
N ILE A 153 16.93 3.35 -0.74
CA ILE A 153 17.58 4.58 -1.17
C ILE A 153 17.30 5.72 -0.19
N PHE A 154 16.03 5.98 0.14
CA PHE A 154 15.70 7.10 1.01
C PHE A 154 16.02 6.84 2.48
N GLY A 155 16.12 5.58 2.91
CA GLY A 155 16.70 5.22 4.20
C GLY A 155 18.15 5.68 4.33
N ASP A 156 19.02 5.22 3.41
CA ASP A 156 20.44 5.62 3.41
C ASP A 156 20.63 7.13 3.22
N ILE A 157 19.85 7.77 2.35
CA ILE A 157 19.91 9.22 2.16
C ILE A 157 19.48 9.97 3.44
N ALA A 158 18.48 9.50 4.17
CA ALA A 158 18.01 10.16 5.40
C ALA A 158 19.04 10.10 6.53
N ASP A 159 19.82 9.04 6.57
CA ASP A 159 20.91 8.91 7.54
C ASP A 159 22.06 9.87 7.22
N ARG A 160 22.32 10.13 5.93
CA ARG A 160 23.41 11.02 5.48
C ARG A 160 23.04 12.50 5.41
N LEU A 161 21.87 12.83 4.89
CA LEU A 161 21.45 14.22 4.63
C LEU A 161 20.56 14.82 5.71
N GLY A 162 20.09 13.99 6.65
CA GLY A 162 19.12 14.35 7.68
C GLY A 162 17.69 13.98 7.29
N ARG A 163 16.86 13.74 8.32
CA ARG A 163 15.50 13.19 8.16
C ARG A 163 14.55 14.27 7.64
N GLN A 164 14.73 15.51 8.07
CA GLN A 164 13.90 16.66 7.66
C GLN A 164 13.92 16.87 6.15
N ARG A 165 15.10 16.87 5.53
CA ARG A 165 15.27 17.13 4.09
C ARG A 165 14.63 16.04 3.24
N VAL A 166 14.81 14.79 3.65
CA VAL A 166 14.23 13.64 2.94
C VAL A 166 12.72 13.62 3.06
N ILE A 167 12.16 13.89 4.24
CA ILE A 167 10.72 14.04 4.44
C ILE A 167 10.13 15.11 3.50
N TRP A 168 10.78 16.27 3.40
CA TRP A 168 10.33 17.34 2.52
C TRP A 168 10.39 16.94 1.04
N PHE A 169 11.51 16.37 0.60
CA PHE A 169 11.70 15.94 -0.79
C PHE A 169 10.72 14.84 -1.19
N THR A 170 10.59 13.79 -0.37
CA THR A 170 9.69 12.66 -0.64
C THR A 170 8.23 13.10 -0.61
N SER A 171 7.84 14.01 0.29
CA SER A 171 6.49 14.58 0.33
C SER A 171 6.16 15.39 -0.93
N MET A 172 7.09 16.26 -1.37
CA MET A 172 6.89 17.05 -2.58
C MET A 172 6.83 16.12 -3.80
N GLY A 173 7.74 15.16 -3.88
CA GLY A 173 7.75 14.14 -4.92
C GLY A 173 6.46 13.34 -4.98
N GLN A 174 5.91 12.95 -3.83
CA GLN A 174 4.65 12.19 -3.76
C GLN A 174 3.48 12.99 -4.34
N PHE A 175 3.38 14.28 -4.04
CA PHE A 175 2.36 15.15 -4.61
C PHE A 175 2.55 15.34 -6.13
N VAL A 176 3.78 15.64 -6.57
CA VAL A 176 4.09 15.86 -7.99
C VAL A 176 3.86 14.60 -8.82
N PHE A 177 4.42 13.47 -8.41
CA PHE A 177 4.20 12.19 -9.10
C PHE A 177 2.75 11.74 -8.99
N GLY A 178 2.08 11.98 -7.86
CA GLY A 178 0.66 11.69 -7.68
C GLY A 178 -0.24 12.37 -8.72
N ILE A 179 0.00 13.66 -8.98
CA ILE A 179 -0.67 14.41 -10.05
C ILE A 179 -0.22 13.89 -11.43
N ALA A 180 1.08 13.69 -11.63
CA ALA A 180 1.61 13.24 -12.91
C ALA A 180 1.00 11.91 -13.38
N VAL A 181 0.71 10.96 -12.46
CA VAL A 181 0.02 9.70 -12.79
C VAL A 181 -1.33 9.96 -13.46
N ALA A 182 -2.08 10.99 -13.06
CA ALA A 182 -3.39 11.29 -13.65
C ALA A 182 -3.29 11.83 -15.08
N PHE A 183 -2.13 12.36 -15.47
CA PHE A 183 -1.89 12.97 -16.78
C PHE A 183 -1.04 12.07 -17.71
N THR A 184 -0.90 10.78 -17.41
CA THR A 184 -0.21 9.84 -18.30
C THR A 184 -1.14 9.35 -19.40
N PHE A 185 -0.69 9.43 -20.65
CA PHE A 185 -1.46 9.02 -21.83
C PHE A 185 -1.11 7.62 -22.34
N ASP A 186 0.05 7.10 -21.97
CA ASP A 186 0.53 5.77 -22.35
C ASP A 186 0.82 4.90 -21.13
N TYR A 187 0.67 3.58 -21.32
CA TYR A 187 0.85 2.58 -20.27
C TYR A 187 2.27 2.61 -19.66
N TYR A 188 3.31 2.81 -20.47
CA TYR A 188 4.69 2.75 -19.99
C TYR A 188 5.01 3.95 -19.10
N SER A 189 4.64 5.17 -19.51
CA SER A 189 4.74 6.37 -18.68
C SER A 189 3.92 6.23 -17.40
N PHE A 190 2.72 5.67 -17.47
CA PHE A 190 1.92 5.39 -16.27
C PHE A 190 2.65 4.50 -15.27
N VAL A 191 3.20 3.37 -15.74
CA VAL A 191 3.95 2.43 -14.87
C VAL A 191 5.21 3.09 -14.30
N VAL A 192 5.96 3.85 -15.11
CA VAL A 192 7.18 4.55 -14.66
C VAL A 192 6.86 5.61 -13.61
N VAL A 193 5.84 6.45 -13.84
CA VAL A 193 5.46 7.49 -12.88
C VAL A 193 4.89 6.87 -11.60
N ARG A 194 4.10 5.78 -11.69
CA ARG A 194 3.65 5.03 -10.51
C ARG A 194 4.79 4.38 -9.74
N PHE A 195 5.81 3.87 -10.43
CA PHE A 195 7.01 3.34 -9.81
C PHE A 195 7.76 4.43 -9.02
N LEU A 196 7.95 5.61 -9.61
CA LEU A 196 8.56 6.75 -8.93
C LEU A 196 7.73 7.24 -7.75
N LEU A 197 6.39 7.28 -7.90
CA LEU A 197 5.47 7.56 -6.81
C LEU A 197 5.65 6.56 -5.66
N ALA A 198 5.72 5.26 -5.96
CA ALA A 198 5.93 4.23 -4.96
C ALA A 198 7.28 4.39 -4.21
N MET A 199 8.34 4.74 -4.95
CA MET A 199 9.66 5.00 -4.35
C MET A 199 9.61 6.13 -3.32
N VAL A 200 9.01 7.27 -3.68
CA VAL A 200 8.91 8.40 -2.74
C VAL A 200 7.94 8.12 -1.60
N SER A 201 6.83 7.42 -1.85
CA SER A 201 5.86 7.04 -0.82
C SER A 201 6.48 6.12 0.24
N SER A 202 7.26 5.13 -0.19
CA SER A 202 7.95 4.23 0.75
C SER A 202 9.08 4.95 1.49
N GLY A 203 9.85 5.76 0.77
CA GLY A 203 10.92 6.55 1.38
C GLY A 203 10.40 7.46 2.48
N TYR A 204 9.26 8.13 2.24
CA TYR A 204 8.58 8.91 3.27
C TYR A 204 8.21 8.03 4.48
N LEU A 205 7.53 6.90 4.27
CA LEU A 205 7.01 6.07 5.36
C LEU A 205 8.13 5.59 6.30
N VAL A 206 9.26 5.12 5.73
CA VAL A 206 10.41 4.64 6.50
C VAL A 206 11.05 5.78 7.30
N VAL A 207 11.30 6.93 6.67
CA VAL A 207 11.97 8.06 7.30
C VAL A 207 11.07 8.72 8.35
N ALA A 208 9.77 8.84 8.07
CA ALA A 208 8.79 9.38 9.01
C ALA A 208 8.65 8.50 10.25
N PHE A 209 8.70 7.18 10.09
CA PHE A 209 8.70 6.25 11.22
C PHE A 209 9.91 6.50 12.15
N VAL A 210 11.12 6.55 11.58
CA VAL A 210 12.34 6.84 12.35
C VAL A 210 12.26 8.20 13.02
N TYR A 211 11.90 9.24 12.26
CA TYR A 211 11.72 10.62 12.73
C TYR A 211 10.79 10.68 13.95
N VAL A 212 9.61 10.07 13.87
CA VAL A 212 8.66 10.03 15.00
C VAL A 212 9.26 9.30 16.21
N THR A 213 9.93 8.16 16.01
CA THR A 213 10.53 7.40 17.12
C THR A 213 11.75 8.08 17.75
N GLU A 214 12.42 8.98 17.04
CA GLU A 214 13.51 9.81 17.56
C GLU A 214 12.97 10.99 18.39
N PHE A 215 11.85 11.61 17.99
CA PHE A 215 11.21 12.65 18.80
C PHE A 215 10.47 12.09 20.02
N VAL A 216 9.88 10.89 19.89
CA VAL A 216 9.10 10.26 20.94
C VAL A 216 10.00 9.38 21.81
N GLY A 217 10.17 9.77 23.08
CA GLY A 217 10.96 9.00 24.04
C GLY A 217 10.48 7.56 24.22
N ILE A 218 11.36 6.70 24.77
CA ILE A 218 11.17 5.24 24.89
C ILE A 218 9.79 4.85 25.45
N LYS A 219 9.28 5.58 26.46
CA LYS A 219 8.02 5.27 27.15
C LYS A 219 6.77 5.32 26.24
N ALA A 220 6.76 6.19 25.24
CA ALA A 220 5.60 6.39 24.36
C ALA A 220 5.86 5.87 22.94
N ARG A 221 7.02 5.26 22.70
CA ARG A 221 7.46 4.81 21.37
C ARG A 221 6.52 3.77 20.77
N THR A 222 6.08 2.79 21.56
CA THR A 222 5.11 1.76 21.13
C THR A 222 3.84 2.39 20.59
N TRP A 223 3.25 3.30 21.37
CA TRP A 223 2.04 4.00 21.00
C TRP A 223 2.24 4.86 19.76
N ALA A 224 3.31 5.65 19.70
CA ALA A 224 3.57 6.50 18.53
C ALA A 224 3.77 5.70 17.24
N SER A 225 4.48 4.57 17.31
CA SER A 225 4.68 3.65 16.19
C SER A 225 3.36 3.07 15.69
N MET A 226 2.50 2.56 16.58
CA MET A 226 1.21 1.97 16.16
C MET A 226 0.27 3.01 15.53
N HIS A 227 0.30 4.26 16.00
CA HIS A 227 -0.52 5.30 15.38
C HIS A 227 -0.06 5.68 13.97
N VAL A 228 1.25 5.65 13.66
CA VAL A 228 1.71 5.84 12.26
C VAL A 228 0.97 4.87 11.33
N HIS A 229 0.86 3.61 11.74
CA HIS A 229 0.11 2.60 10.99
C HIS A 229 -1.41 2.82 11.02
N ALA A 230 -1.97 3.30 12.15
CA ALA A 230 -3.39 3.66 12.20
C ALA A 230 -3.76 4.77 11.21
N PHE A 231 -2.88 5.75 11.00
CA PHE A 231 -3.10 6.78 9.98
C PHE A 231 -2.96 6.23 8.56
N PHE A 232 -2.03 5.30 8.32
CA PHE A 232 -1.99 4.55 7.06
C PHE A 232 -3.32 3.83 6.79
N ALA A 233 -3.93 3.21 7.81
CA ALA A 233 -5.24 2.58 7.71
C ALA A 233 -6.37 3.58 7.40
N MET A 234 -6.33 4.78 7.98
CA MET A 234 -7.26 5.86 7.60
C MET A 234 -7.09 6.23 6.11
N GLY A 235 -5.88 6.15 5.57
CA GLY A 235 -5.62 6.35 4.15
C GLY A 235 -6.34 5.31 3.27
N ILE A 236 -6.35 4.05 3.70
CA ILE A 236 -7.12 2.98 3.05
C ILE A 236 -8.63 3.29 3.05
N MET A 237 -9.14 3.82 4.16
CA MET A 237 -10.55 4.23 4.26
C MET A 237 -10.87 5.39 3.30
N VAL A 238 -9.93 6.33 3.13
CA VAL A 238 -10.07 7.42 2.14
C VAL A 238 -10.09 6.86 0.71
N VAL A 239 -9.25 5.87 0.39
CA VAL A 239 -9.25 5.17 -0.90
C VAL A 239 -10.61 4.53 -1.19
N ALA A 240 -11.22 3.88 -0.20
CA ALA A 240 -12.56 3.33 -0.30
C ALA A 240 -13.63 4.39 -0.57
N LEU A 241 -13.60 5.50 0.16
CA LEU A 241 -14.55 6.60 0.01
C LEU A 241 -14.41 7.29 -1.35
N VAL A 242 -13.19 7.64 -1.76
CA VAL A 242 -12.94 8.31 -3.04
C VAL A 242 -13.24 7.37 -4.20
N GLY A 243 -12.99 6.06 -4.07
CA GLY A 243 -13.35 5.07 -5.08
C GLY A 243 -14.85 5.02 -5.32
N PHE A 244 -15.65 5.10 -4.25
CA PHE A 244 -17.11 5.14 -4.35
C PHE A 244 -17.61 6.41 -5.06
N LEU A 245 -16.95 7.55 -4.85
CA LEU A 245 -17.34 8.84 -5.43
C LEU A 245 -16.84 9.03 -6.87
N ALA A 246 -15.64 8.55 -7.19
CA ALA A 246 -14.97 8.78 -8.46
C ALA A 246 -14.86 7.47 -9.27
N ARG A 247 -15.69 7.36 -10.31
CA ARG A 247 -15.76 6.17 -11.19
C ARG A 247 -14.76 6.20 -12.37
N THR A 248 -13.92 7.22 -12.43
CA THR A 248 -12.94 7.45 -13.49
C THR A 248 -11.55 7.52 -12.88
N TRP A 249 -10.63 6.68 -13.34
CA TRP A 249 -9.34 6.43 -12.68
C TRP A 249 -8.44 7.68 -12.53
N TRP A 250 -8.39 8.58 -13.51
CA TRP A 250 -7.55 9.78 -13.44
C TRP A 250 -8.15 10.84 -12.50
N VAL A 251 -9.47 11.00 -12.50
CA VAL A 251 -10.21 11.85 -11.53
C VAL A 251 -9.99 11.33 -10.12
N TYR A 252 -10.11 10.01 -9.94
CA TYR A 252 -9.85 9.32 -8.70
C TYR A 252 -8.42 9.60 -8.19
N GLN A 253 -7.41 9.45 -9.04
CA GLN A 253 -6.01 9.74 -8.70
C GLN A 253 -5.79 11.22 -8.31
N ILE A 254 -6.47 12.17 -8.97
CA ILE A 254 -6.41 13.60 -8.61
C ILE A 254 -6.99 13.82 -7.20
N PHE A 255 -8.18 13.30 -6.91
CA PHE A 255 -8.79 13.44 -5.58
C PHE A 255 -7.94 12.83 -4.48
N LEU A 256 -7.38 11.65 -4.73
CA LEU A 256 -6.44 11.00 -3.81
C LEU A 256 -5.22 11.89 -3.54
N THR A 257 -4.67 12.51 -4.57
CA THR A 257 -3.48 13.37 -4.44
C THR A 257 -3.82 14.70 -3.74
N ILE A 258 -4.99 15.28 -3.99
CA ILE A 258 -5.46 16.49 -3.30
C ILE A 258 -5.62 16.24 -1.80
N ALA A 259 -6.05 15.04 -1.38
CA ALA A 259 -6.12 14.68 0.04
C ALA A 259 -4.75 14.76 0.77
N THR A 260 -3.65 14.77 0.02
CA THR A 260 -2.27 14.85 0.52
C THR A 260 -1.75 16.30 0.60
N LEU A 261 -2.43 17.25 -0.07
CA LEU A 261 -2.00 18.65 -0.18
C LEU A 261 -1.78 19.36 1.17
N PRO A 262 -2.65 19.20 2.20
CA PRO A 262 -2.46 19.88 3.48
C PRO A 262 -1.09 19.58 4.12
N PHE A 263 -0.50 18.43 3.82
CA PHE A 263 0.76 18.03 4.41
C PHE A 263 2.00 18.63 3.74
N VAL A 264 1.98 18.75 2.40
CA VAL A 264 3.08 19.43 1.67
C VAL A 264 3.30 20.83 2.25
N LEU A 265 2.22 21.50 2.64
CA LEU A 265 2.23 22.82 3.28
C LEU A 265 2.82 22.78 4.71
N CYS A 266 2.61 21.70 5.46
CA CYS A 266 3.10 21.55 6.84
C CYS A 266 4.56 21.08 6.93
N CYS A 267 5.09 20.40 5.92
CA CYS A 267 6.44 19.81 5.95
C CYS A 267 7.57 20.79 6.25
N TRP A 268 7.46 22.02 5.75
CA TRP A 268 8.52 23.02 5.93
C TRP A 268 8.67 23.44 7.40
N MET A 269 7.65 23.22 8.23
CA MET A 269 7.71 23.59 9.65
C MET A 269 8.40 22.54 10.53
N LEU A 270 8.75 21.36 9.99
CA LEU A 270 9.35 20.28 10.76
C LEU A 270 10.84 20.56 11.01
N PRO A 271 11.33 20.54 12.26
CA PRO A 271 12.76 20.63 12.57
C PRO A 271 13.48 19.30 12.35
N GLU A 272 14.80 19.34 12.22
CA GLU A 272 15.64 18.14 12.23
C GLU A 272 15.68 17.47 13.61
N THR A 273 15.91 16.16 13.64
CA THR A 273 15.94 15.40 14.89
C THR A 273 17.18 15.74 15.73
N PRO A 274 17.04 15.87 17.06
CA PRO A 274 18.20 16.16 17.91
C PRO A 274 19.22 15.00 17.88
N PHE A 275 18.76 13.75 17.73
CA PHE A 275 19.64 12.59 17.65
C PHE A 275 20.56 12.62 16.43
N TRP A 276 20.03 12.99 15.25
CA TRP A 276 20.84 13.13 14.04
C TRP A 276 21.84 14.29 14.16
N LEU A 277 21.42 15.42 14.72
CA LEU A 277 22.31 16.56 14.93
C LEU A 277 23.47 16.24 15.89
N LEU A 278 23.22 15.40 16.90
CA LEU A 278 24.26 14.91 17.81
C LEU A 278 25.22 13.93 17.13
N SER A 279 24.73 13.04 16.26
CA SER A 279 25.59 12.10 15.52
C SER A 279 26.50 12.78 14.50
N GLU A 280 26.06 13.91 13.94
CA GLU A 280 26.85 14.74 13.02
C GLU A 280 27.70 15.81 13.73
N GLU A 281 27.88 15.72 15.05
CA GLU A 281 28.68 16.64 15.87
C GLU A 281 28.21 18.12 15.81
N ARG A 282 26.97 18.37 15.38
CA ARG A 282 26.35 19.71 15.30
C ARG A 282 25.69 20.10 16.62
N TYR A 283 26.51 20.19 17.68
CA TYR A 283 26.03 20.39 19.05
C TYR A 283 25.24 21.69 19.27
N GLU A 284 25.62 22.78 18.60
CA GLU A 284 24.91 24.06 18.73
C GLU A 284 23.47 23.98 18.18
N ASP A 285 23.30 23.33 17.04
CA ASP A 285 21.99 23.19 16.41
C ASP A 285 21.12 22.20 17.19
N ALA A 286 21.72 21.12 17.70
CA ALA A 286 21.05 20.22 18.64
C ALA A 286 20.54 20.97 19.88
N GLN A 287 21.37 21.83 20.48
CA GLN A 287 21.00 22.64 21.64
C GLN A 287 19.90 23.65 21.29
N LYS A 288 19.93 24.28 20.11
CA LYS A 288 18.84 25.18 19.64
C LYS A 288 17.51 24.44 19.58
N VAL A 289 17.49 23.25 18.97
CA VAL A 289 16.28 22.43 18.86
C VAL A 289 15.78 22.03 20.26
N ILE A 290 16.66 21.52 21.14
CA ILE A 290 16.31 21.16 22.53
C ILE A 290 15.76 22.36 23.31
N ASN A 291 16.35 23.54 23.15
CA ASN A 291 15.87 24.77 23.78
C ASN A 291 14.47 25.17 23.29
N ILE A 292 14.18 25.02 21.99
CA ILE A 292 12.84 25.24 21.44
C ILE A 292 11.84 24.26 22.06
N MET A 293 12.21 22.96 22.15
CA MET A 293 11.37 21.95 22.79
C MET A 293 11.09 22.29 24.26
N ALA A 294 12.12 22.68 25.01
CA ALA A 294 12.02 23.04 26.43
C ALA A 294 11.12 24.27 26.63
N ARG A 295 11.27 25.31 25.79
CA ARG A 295 10.43 26.52 25.82
C ARG A 295 8.96 26.20 25.56
N TRP A 296 8.64 25.44 24.51
CA TRP A 296 7.25 25.08 24.20
C TRP A 296 6.63 24.14 25.22
N ASN A 297 7.43 23.26 25.83
CA ASN A 297 6.97 22.36 26.89
C ASN A 297 7.01 23.00 28.28
N LYS A 298 7.46 24.25 28.42
CA LYS A 298 7.61 24.98 29.69
C LYS A 298 8.46 24.24 30.73
N VAL A 299 9.56 23.63 30.28
CA VAL A 299 10.53 22.97 31.16
C VAL A 299 11.53 24.01 31.67
N SER A 300 11.69 24.10 33.00
CA SER A 300 12.45 25.14 33.70
C SER A 300 13.97 25.01 33.54
N THR A 301 14.49 23.81 33.27
CA THR A 301 15.91 23.55 33.00
C THR A 301 16.08 22.85 31.64
N PRO A 302 16.53 23.56 30.60
CA PRO A 302 16.91 22.91 29.35
C PRO A 302 18.10 21.99 29.61
N CYS A 303 17.99 20.72 29.21
CA CYS A 303 19.13 19.81 29.25
C CYS A 303 20.27 20.38 28.40
N LYS A 304 21.47 20.48 28.98
CA LYS A 304 22.66 20.89 28.22
C LYS A 304 23.18 19.67 27.48
N VAL A 305 23.43 19.82 26.18
CA VAL A 305 23.99 18.77 25.32
C VAL A 305 25.33 18.25 25.87
N SER A 306 26.10 19.10 26.56
CA SER A 306 27.34 18.70 27.24
C SER A 306 27.15 17.60 28.30
N GLU A 307 25.99 17.55 28.97
CA GLU A 307 25.66 16.51 29.97
C GLU A 307 25.20 15.20 29.33
N LEU A 308 24.66 15.25 28.10
CA LEU A 308 24.29 14.05 27.33
C LEU A 308 25.53 13.39 26.70
N CYS A 309 26.46 14.19 26.19
CA CYS A 309 27.71 13.70 25.63
C CYS A 309 28.65 13.11 26.70
N SER A 310 28.69 13.68 27.91
CA SER A 310 29.50 13.12 29.02
C SER A 310 29.01 11.73 29.45
N VAL A 311 27.70 11.48 29.46
CA VAL A 311 27.13 10.15 29.76
C VAL A 311 27.48 9.15 28.67
N GLN A 312 27.40 9.54 27.39
CA GLN A 312 27.78 8.67 26.26
C GLN A 312 29.28 8.31 26.29
N GLN A 313 30.12 9.20 26.81
CA GLN A 313 31.57 9.00 26.90
C GLN A 313 31.97 8.19 28.15
N ASP A 314 31.24 8.32 29.26
CA ASP A 314 31.41 7.49 30.46
C ASP A 314 30.95 6.03 30.23
N ASP A 315 29.90 5.78 29.44
CA ASP A 315 29.47 4.43 29.03
C ASP A 315 30.51 3.75 28.10
N LEU A 316 31.28 4.53 27.32
CA LEU A 316 32.39 4.05 26.51
C LEU A 316 33.67 3.84 27.34
N ALA A 317 33.90 4.65 28.37
CA ALA A 317 35.09 4.56 29.23
C ALA A 317 34.97 3.49 30.34
N SER A 318 33.75 3.13 30.75
CA SER A 318 33.49 2.08 31.76
C SER A 318 33.46 0.66 31.17
N GLY A 319 33.51 0.53 29.84
CA GLY A 319 33.57 -0.72 29.09
C GLY A 319 34.98 -1.08 28.59
N GLY A 320 35.96 -1.18 29.48
CA GLY A 320 37.24 -1.87 29.21
C GLY A 320 38.48 -0.98 29.26
N ALA A 321 39.19 -1.05 30.39
CA ALA A 321 40.61 -0.70 30.44
C ALA A 321 41.39 -1.77 29.66
N GLY A 322 41.80 -1.46 28.43
CA GLY A 322 42.60 -2.37 27.60
C GLY A 322 42.74 -1.89 26.16
N ASP A 323 43.87 -1.23 25.92
CA ASP A 323 44.52 -0.93 24.65
C ASP A 323 44.19 0.37 23.91
N ASN A 324 45.26 1.15 23.75
CA ASN A 324 45.34 2.37 22.96
C ASN A 324 45.33 1.99 21.48
N ASP A 325 44.20 2.13 20.82
CA ASP A 325 44.19 2.42 19.39
C ASP A 325 43.02 3.36 19.07
N THR A 326 43.36 4.44 18.38
CA THR A 326 42.50 5.53 17.96
C THR A 326 41.12 5.05 17.50
N ALA A 327 40.09 5.35 18.28
CA ALA A 327 38.69 5.11 17.97
C ALA A 327 38.21 6.02 16.82
N THR A 328 38.70 5.78 15.61
CA THR A 328 37.95 6.17 14.41
C THR A 328 36.69 5.31 14.39
N ALA A 329 35.53 5.94 14.50
CA ALA A 329 34.22 5.30 14.41
C ALA A 329 34.19 4.27 13.27
N LYS A 330 34.28 2.97 13.62
CA LYS A 330 34.15 1.89 12.64
C LYS A 330 32.76 2.00 12.03
N LYS A 331 32.69 2.40 10.76
CA LYS A 331 31.49 2.26 9.93
C LYS A 331 31.21 0.77 9.82
N HIS A 332 30.30 0.27 10.65
CA HIS A 332 29.85 -1.11 10.59
C HIS A 332 29.14 -1.31 9.26
N ASN A 333 29.54 -2.34 8.51
CA ASN A 333 28.94 -2.66 7.23
C ASN A 333 27.76 -3.62 7.46
N ILE A 334 26.75 -3.64 6.58
CA ILE A 334 25.61 -4.56 6.68
C ILE A 334 26.09 -6.03 6.68
N LEU A 335 27.22 -6.30 6.05
CA LEU A 335 27.87 -7.62 6.04
C LEU A 335 28.34 -8.08 7.43
N ASP A 336 28.60 -7.15 8.36
CA ASP A 336 29.03 -7.49 9.72
C ASP A 336 27.90 -8.16 10.53
N LEU A 337 26.63 -8.00 10.13
CA LEU A 337 25.50 -8.75 10.72
C LEU A 337 25.63 -10.26 10.50
N PHE A 338 26.27 -10.66 9.40
CA PHE A 338 26.41 -12.06 9.02
C PHE A 338 27.71 -12.70 9.54
N CYS A 339 28.64 -11.92 10.10
CA CYS A 339 29.86 -12.45 10.70
C CYS A 339 29.57 -13.28 11.96
N ASN A 340 28.56 -12.91 12.75
CA ASN A 340 28.19 -13.66 13.94
C ASN A 340 26.92 -14.50 13.70
N TRP A 341 27.04 -15.82 13.79
CA TRP A 341 25.93 -16.76 13.59
C TRP A 341 24.69 -16.45 14.45
N HIS A 342 24.88 -15.97 15.69
CA HIS A 342 23.77 -15.60 16.56
C HIS A 342 23.00 -14.37 16.07
N ILE A 343 23.69 -13.38 15.52
CA ILE A 343 23.09 -12.16 14.94
C ILE A 343 22.45 -12.53 13.60
N ALA A 344 23.17 -13.25 12.74
CA ALA A 344 22.66 -13.75 11.46
C ALA A 344 21.34 -14.53 11.62
N ARG A 345 21.25 -15.45 12.58
CA ARG A 345 20.02 -16.21 12.85
C ARG A 345 18.86 -15.29 13.26
N ARG A 346 19.11 -14.26 14.07
CA ARG A 346 18.09 -13.28 14.46
C ARG A 346 17.64 -12.44 13.26
N THR A 347 18.58 -11.99 12.44
CA THR A 347 18.31 -11.21 11.22
C THR A 347 17.50 -12.00 10.20
N ILE A 348 17.88 -13.24 9.90
CA ILE A 348 17.13 -14.13 9.01
C ILE A 348 15.70 -14.34 9.54
N THR A 349 15.55 -14.58 10.84
CA THR A 349 14.23 -14.75 11.46
C THR A 349 13.36 -13.50 11.28
N VAL A 350 13.93 -12.32 11.51
CA VAL A 350 13.25 -11.03 11.32
C VAL A 350 12.87 -10.82 9.85
N TRP A 351 13.74 -11.15 8.90
CA TRP A 351 13.45 -11.03 7.47
C TRP A 351 12.33 -11.96 7.02
N LEU A 352 12.28 -13.19 7.55
CA LEU A 352 11.17 -14.11 7.29
C LEU A 352 9.84 -13.58 7.85
N ILE A 353 9.86 -12.98 9.05
CA ILE A 353 8.68 -12.35 9.63
C ILE A 353 8.23 -11.14 8.80
N TRP A 354 9.16 -10.31 8.31
CA TRP A 354 8.86 -9.23 7.39
C TRP A 354 8.22 -9.71 6.09
N PHE A 355 8.79 -10.77 5.50
CA PHE A 355 8.28 -11.36 4.27
C PHE A 355 6.85 -11.88 4.45
N THR A 356 6.64 -12.72 5.47
CA THR A 356 5.31 -13.29 5.78
C THR A 356 4.30 -12.23 6.20
N GLY A 357 4.71 -11.27 7.02
CA GLY A 357 3.88 -10.13 7.44
C GLY A 357 3.44 -9.27 6.26
N SER A 358 4.38 -8.90 5.37
CA SER A 358 4.09 -8.11 4.17
C SER A 358 3.18 -8.86 3.21
N LEU A 359 3.51 -10.13 2.93
CA LEU A 359 2.72 -10.99 2.05
C LEU A 359 1.28 -11.10 2.57
N GLY A 360 1.10 -11.46 3.84
CA GLY A 360 -0.23 -11.56 4.45
C GLY A 360 -0.97 -10.22 4.43
N TYR A 361 -0.32 -9.12 4.81
CA TYR A 361 -0.93 -7.80 4.85
C TYR A 361 -1.52 -7.39 3.50
N TYR A 362 -0.75 -7.53 2.41
CA TYR A 362 -1.19 -7.17 1.07
C TYR A 362 -2.16 -8.19 0.47
N VAL A 363 -2.02 -9.48 0.76
CA VAL A 363 -2.98 -10.50 0.30
C VAL A 363 -4.37 -10.23 0.86
N PHE A 364 -4.50 -9.95 2.16
CA PHE A 364 -5.79 -9.59 2.75
C PHE A 364 -6.32 -8.26 2.18
N SER A 365 -5.46 -7.24 2.06
CA SER A 365 -5.86 -5.93 1.52
C SER A 365 -6.29 -5.95 0.06
N LEU A 366 -5.60 -6.68 -0.81
CA LEU A 366 -5.90 -6.74 -2.25
C LEU A 366 -7.09 -7.68 -2.52
N SER A 367 -7.25 -8.73 -1.72
CA SER A 367 -8.39 -9.64 -1.84
C SER A 367 -9.73 -9.00 -1.50
N SER A 368 -9.79 -7.82 -0.88
CA SER A 368 -11.07 -7.20 -0.45
C SER A 368 -12.05 -6.94 -1.59
N VAL A 369 -11.53 -6.70 -2.79
CA VAL A 369 -12.34 -6.45 -4.00
C VAL A 369 -12.95 -7.76 -4.52
N SER A 370 -12.32 -8.91 -4.24
CA SER A 370 -12.79 -10.21 -4.71
C SER A 370 -13.62 -11.00 -3.69
N LEU A 371 -13.94 -10.44 -2.50
CA LEU A 371 -14.71 -11.15 -1.45
C LEU A 371 -16.22 -11.23 -1.73
N GLY A 372 -16.69 -10.67 -2.85
CA GLY A 372 -18.11 -10.53 -3.15
C GLY A 372 -18.79 -9.41 -2.35
N GLY A 373 -20.04 -9.10 -2.70
CA GLY A 373 -20.78 -7.99 -2.09
C GLY A 373 -20.32 -6.61 -2.58
N ASN A 374 -20.20 -5.65 -1.66
CA ASN A 374 -19.79 -4.28 -1.99
C ASN A 374 -18.28 -4.09 -1.77
N GLU A 375 -17.54 -4.01 -2.88
CA GLU A 375 -16.08 -3.86 -2.94
C GLU A 375 -15.56 -2.63 -2.16
N TYR A 376 -16.28 -1.51 -2.23
CA TYR A 376 -15.94 -0.27 -1.51
C TYR A 376 -16.10 -0.43 -0.01
N LEU A 377 -17.20 -1.07 0.42
CA LEU A 377 -17.44 -1.34 1.84
C LEU A 377 -16.39 -2.31 2.39
N ASN A 378 -16.04 -3.36 1.63
CA ASN A 378 -15.03 -4.33 2.04
C ASN A 378 -13.68 -3.65 2.28
N LEU A 379 -13.24 -2.77 1.36
CA LEU A 379 -11.98 -2.03 1.54
C LEU A 379 -12.04 -1.05 2.72
N PHE A 380 -13.18 -0.38 2.92
CA PHE A 380 -13.38 0.49 4.08
C PHE A 380 -13.28 -0.30 5.40
N LEU A 381 -13.90 -1.49 5.47
CA LEU A 381 -13.84 -2.37 6.63
C LEU A 381 -12.41 -2.87 6.90
N ILE A 382 -11.62 -3.18 5.87
CA ILE A 382 -10.21 -3.53 6.03
C ILE A 382 -9.44 -2.43 6.76
N GLY A 383 -9.61 -1.16 6.36
CA GLY A 383 -8.97 -0.03 7.04
C GLY A 383 -9.54 0.20 8.44
N ALA A 384 -10.86 0.08 8.61
CA ALA A 384 -11.52 0.30 9.90
C ALA A 384 -11.11 -0.73 10.96
N VAL A 385 -10.89 -2.00 10.58
CA VAL A 385 -10.47 -3.10 11.46
C VAL A 385 -9.04 -2.92 11.99
N GLU A 386 -8.18 -2.22 11.24
CA GLU A 386 -6.82 -1.91 11.68
C GLU A 386 -6.78 -0.95 12.89
N LEU A 387 -7.75 -0.03 13.00
CA LEU A 387 -7.80 0.95 14.10
C LEU A 387 -7.90 0.30 15.50
N PRO A 388 -8.89 -0.57 15.81
CA PRO A 388 -8.93 -1.27 17.08
C PRO A 388 -7.80 -2.30 17.21
N CYS A 389 -7.34 -2.87 16.09
CA CYS A 389 -6.17 -3.76 16.05
C CYS A 389 -4.93 -3.09 16.66
N TYR A 390 -4.62 -1.85 16.27
CA TYR A 390 -3.44 -1.14 16.77
C TYR A 390 -3.56 -0.73 18.24
N ILE A 391 -4.77 -0.45 18.73
CA ILE A 391 -5.01 -0.20 20.16
C ILE A 391 -4.74 -1.49 20.97
N ILE A 392 -5.27 -2.62 20.50
CA ILE A 392 -5.06 -3.92 21.13
C ILE A 392 -3.59 -4.33 21.07
N ALA A 393 -2.91 -4.04 19.95
CA ALA A 393 -1.48 -4.27 19.79
C ALA A 393 -0.65 -3.51 20.84
N CYS A 394 -0.93 -2.22 21.06
CA CYS A 394 -0.29 -1.43 22.12
C CYS A 394 -0.44 -2.08 23.49
N ILE A 395 -1.68 -2.40 23.88
CA ILE A 395 -1.98 -2.99 25.20
C ILE A 395 -1.30 -4.36 25.36
N ALA A 396 -1.32 -5.19 24.32
CA ALA A 396 -0.69 -6.50 24.33
C ALA A 396 0.84 -6.38 24.45
N MET A 397 1.48 -5.47 23.72
CA MET A 397 2.91 -5.24 23.78
C MET A 397 3.37 -4.73 25.15
N ASP A 398 2.57 -3.87 25.79
CA ASP A 398 2.87 -3.32 27.12
C ASP A 398 2.73 -4.40 28.22
N LYS A 399 1.79 -5.34 28.09
CA LYS A 399 1.52 -6.38 29.09
C LYS A 399 2.30 -7.69 28.90
N LEU A 400 2.33 -8.20 27.67
CA LEU A 400 2.88 -9.52 27.34
C LEU A 400 4.31 -9.44 26.81
N GLY A 401 4.74 -8.24 26.42
CA GLY A 401 5.99 -8.01 25.70
C GLY A 401 5.84 -8.24 24.19
N ARG A 402 6.87 -7.86 23.43
CA ARG A 402 6.82 -7.82 21.96
C ARG A 402 6.75 -9.22 21.33
N ARG A 403 7.69 -10.10 21.69
CA ARG A 403 7.77 -11.47 21.14
C ARG A 403 6.53 -12.31 21.44
N ASN A 404 6.04 -12.24 22.69
CA ASN A 404 4.87 -13.01 23.12
C ASN A 404 3.56 -12.45 22.54
N THR A 405 3.56 -11.22 22.03
CA THR A 405 2.45 -10.68 21.23
C THR A 405 2.57 -11.15 19.78
N LEU A 406 3.76 -11.10 19.18
CA LEU A 406 3.95 -11.41 17.76
C LEU A 406 3.59 -12.85 17.38
N ILE A 407 4.07 -13.84 18.14
CA ILE A 407 3.89 -15.26 17.84
C ILE A 407 2.40 -15.68 17.75
N PRO A 408 1.55 -15.42 18.75
CA PRO A 408 0.15 -15.87 18.70
C PRO A 408 -0.63 -15.21 17.57
N PHE A 409 -0.37 -13.93 17.24
CA PHE A 409 -1.05 -13.25 16.14
C PHE A 409 -0.65 -13.79 14.76
N LEU A 410 0.62 -14.18 14.56
CA LEU A 410 1.05 -14.86 13.34
C LEU A 410 0.40 -16.25 13.20
N ILE A 411 0.36 -17.03 14.29
CA ILE A 411 -0.31 -18.35 14.29
C ILE A 411 -1.80 -18.20 14.01
N LEU A 412 -2.46 -17.23 14.65
CA LEU A 412 -3.89 -16.95 14.44
C LEU A 412 -4.17 -16.58 12.97
N SER A 413 -3.33 -15.72 12.37
CA SER A 413 -3.45 -15.38 10.95
C SER A 413 -3.32 -16.63 10.05
N ALA A 414 -2.35 -17.51 10.33
CA ALA A 414 -2.19 -18.75 9.57
C ALA A 414 -3.40 -19.69 9.70
N LEU A 415 -3.97 -19.83 10.91
CA LEU A 415 -5.17 -20.63 11.14
C LEU A 415 -6.39 -20.06 10.38
N ILE A 416 -6.52 -18.73 10.32
CA ILE A 416 -7.59 -18.07 9.57
C ILE A 416 -7.43 -18.29 8.06
N CYS A 417 -6.20 -18.22 7.53
CA CYS A 417 -5.95 -18.54 6.12
C CYS A 417 -6.40 -19.97 5.77
N VAL A 418 -6.12 -20.94 6.64
CA VAL A 418 -6.59 -22.33 6.47
C VAL A 418 -8.10 -22.42 6.55
N LEU A 419 -8.73 -21.71 7.50
CA LEU A 419 -10.19 -21.67 7.64
C LEU A 419 -10.87 -21.11 6.38
N ILE A 420 -10.33 -20.05 5.77
CA ILE A 420 -10.88 -19.44 4.56
C ILE A 420 -10.97 -20.44 3.39
N MET A 421 -10.01 -21.37 3.29
CA MET A 421 -10.03 -22.41 2.23
C MET A 421 -11.22 -23.37 2.33
N PHE A 422 -11.80 -23.54 3.52
CA PHE A 422 -12.93 -24.45 3.74
C PHE A 422 -14.31 -23.77 3.60
N ILE A 423 -14.35 -22.44 3.41
CA ILE A 423 -15.61 -21.70 3.31
C ILE A 423 -16.10 -21.75 1.85
N PRO A 424 -17.33 -22.25 1.57
CA PRO A 424 -17.90 -22.23 0.22
C PRO A 424 -18.19 -20.79 -0.23
N GLN A 425 -18.06 -20.54 -1.54
CA GLN A 425 -18.20 -19.19 -2.12
C GLN A 425 -19.60 -18.58 -1.98
N ASP A 426 -20.61 -19.38 -1.66
CA ASP A 426 -21.99 -18.91 -1.48
C ASP A 426 -22.17 -18.04 -0.22
N PHE A 427 -21.27 -18.15 0.77
CA PHE A 427 -21.36 -17.45 2.05
C PHE A 427 -20.47 -16.19 2.11
N ASN A 428 -20.78 -15.18 1.30
CA ASN A 428 -20.03 -13.91 1.21
C ASN A 428 -19.78 -13.26 2.59
N ILE A 429 -20.78 -13.22 3.47
CA ILE A 429 -20.64 -12.60 4.81
C ILE A 429 -19.58 -13.32 5.64
N LEU A 430 -19.55 -14.66 5.61
CA LEU A 430 -18.61 -15.45 6.40
C LEU A 430 -17.17 -15.27 5.89
N ILE A 431 -17.00 -15.22 4.55
CA ILE A 431 -15.71 -14.94 3.92
C ILE A 431 -15.22 -13.55 4.30
N ILE A 432 -16.09 -12.53 4.26
CA ILE A 432 -15.76 -11.16 4.66
C ILE A 432 -15.32 -11.13 6.13
N LEU A 433 -16.08 -11.74 7.05
CA LEU A 433 -15.73 -11.78 8.48
C LEU A 433 -14.40 -12.49 8.73
N ALA A 434 -14.16 -13.63 8.07
CA ALA A 434 -12.90 -14.36 8.18
C ALA A 434 -11.72 -13.53 7.63
N ASN A 435 -11.91 -12.83 6.51
CA ASN A 435 -10.91 -11.93 5.95
C ASN A 435 -10.58 -10.76 6.89
N MET A 436 -11.60 -10.15 7.50
CA MET A 436 -11.41 -9.10 8.50
C MET A 436 -10.65 -9.60 9.73
N ALA A 437 -10.97 -10.81 10.23
CA ALA A 437 -10.24 -11.41 11.35
C ALA A 437 -8.78 -11.73 10.98
N GLY A 438 -8.53 -12.19 9.75
CA GLY A 438 -7.18 -12.43 9.22
C GLY A 438 -6.39 -11.13 9.12
N LYS A 439 -7.02 -10.09 8.58
CA LYS A 439 -6.48 -8.74 8.46
C LYS A 439 -6.14 -8.13 9.82
N PHE A 440 -7.02 -8.28 10.80
CA PHE A 440 -6.78 -7.87 12.19
C PHE A 440 -5.52 -8.54 12.75
N SER A 441 -5.42 -9.87 12.60
CA SER A 441 -4.32 -10.65 13.18
C SER A 441 -2.98 -10.32 12.53
N ILE A 442 -2.94 -10.24 11.20
CA ILE A 442 -1.71 -9.88 10.48
C ILE A 442 -1.35 -8.40 10.67
N GLY A 443 -2.34 -7.52 10.84
CA GLY A 443 -2.14 -6.10 11.11
C GLY A 443 -1.35 -5.86 12.40
N VAL A 444 -1.67 -6.60 13.47
CA VAL A 444 -0.91 -6.56 14.73
C VAL A 444 0.54 -7.00 14.51
N ALA A 445 0.74 -8.14 13.85
CA ALA A 445 2.07 -8.68 13.59
C ALA A 445 2.92 -7.76 12.70
N PHE A 446 2.31 -7.20 11.66
CA PHE A 446 2.98 -6.31 10.72
C PHE A 446 3.31 -4.95 11.33
N GLY A 447 2.43 -4.34 12.13
CA GLY A 447 2.77 -3.12 12.86
C GLY A 447 3.90 -3.37 13.87
N LEU A 448 3.85 -4.49 14.60
CA LEU A 448 4.83 -4.82 15.63
C LEU A 448 6.24 -5.03 15.07
N ILE A 449 6.38 -5.62 13.86
CA ILE A 449 7.72 -5.88 13.29
C ILE A 449 8.49 -4.60 12.96
N TYR A 450 7.82 -3.49 12.59
CA TYR A 450 8.47 -2.17 12.44
C TYR A 450 9.12 -1.71 13.74
N LEU A 451 8.38 -1.78 14.85
CA LEU A 451 8.91 -1.41 16.16
C LEU A 451 10.00 -2.38 16.63
N TYR A 452 9.79 -3.67 16.45
CA TYR A 452 10.71 -4.70 16.91
C TYR A 452 12.06 -4.62 16.21
N THR A 453 12.08 -4.35 14.90
CA THR A 453 13.33 -4.14 14.17
C THR A 453 14.06 -2.89 14.62
N ALA A 454 13.31 -1.81 14.85
CA ALA A 454 13.82 -0.57 15.41
C ALA A 454 14.42 -0.71 16.82
N GLU A 455 13.91 -1.61 17.65
CA GLU A 455 14.43 -1.89 18.99
C GLU A 455 15.57 -2.93 18.98
N LEU A 456 15.63 -3.79 17.96
CA LEU A 456 16.60 -4.90 17.87
C LEU A 456 17.95 -4.46 17.31
N TYR A 457 17.96 -3.61 16.27
CA TYR A 457 19.19 -3.18 15.63
C TYR A 457 19.79 -1.95 16.35
N PRO A 458 21.12 -1.91 16.55
CA PRO A 458 21.78 -0.74 17.09
C PRO A 458 21.58 0.45 16.14
N THR A 459 21.57 1.67 16.67
CA THR A 459 21.28 2.91 15.94
C THR A 459 22.12 3.14 14.69
N ILE A 460 23.30 2.52 14.59
CA ILE A 460 24.24 2.63 13.47
C ILE A 460 23.85 1.71 12.29
N VAL A 461 23.03 0.67 12.53
CA VAL A 461 22.65 -0.35 11.53
C VAL A 461 21.13 -0.58 11.47
N ARG A 462 20.36 0.33 12.06
CA ARG A 462 18.90 0.30 12.13
C ARG A 462 18.30 0.79 10.82
#